data_AF-A0A6N3R8H0-F1
#
_entry.id   AF-A0A6N3R8H0-F1
#
_cell.length_a   1.000
_cell.length_b   1.000
_cell.length_c   1.000
_cell.angle_alpha   90.00
_cell.angle_beta   90.00
_cell.angle_gamma   90.00
#
_symmetry.space_group_name_H-M   'P 1'
#
loop_
_entity.id
_entity.type
_entity.pdbx_description
1 polymer ?
#
loop_
_entity_poly.entity_id
_entity_poly.type
_entity_poly.pdbx_seq_one_letter_code
_entity_poly.pdbx_strand_id
1 'polypeptide(L)'
;MKQIKFRLSGDELKLAEHNAISSGFSSINTFARHNVLNIETKPVNIPVNNEPAKLVSVRLYPHEIELVKRNAALHGMSMSREIAIRVRQSLLKNEVCLYPDEVKELKKLSTAVDRVGRNIHFIIKGERFCTVNDPDFRKDVIEVIELCKQIDSKLETLTKSVVNRFG
;
A
#
# COMPACT_ATOMS: atom_id res chain seq x y z
N MET A 1 0.00 -29.26 -16.60
CA MET A 1 -0.45 -28.68 -15.31
C MET A 1 0.23 -29.43 -14.17
N LYS A 2 0.85 -28.73 -13.20
CA LYS A 2 1.39 -29.38 -12.00
C LYS A 2 0.22 -29.75 -11.07
N GLN A 3 0.06 -31.02 -10.74
CA GLN A 3 -0.90 -31.46 -9.73
C GLN A 3 -0.31 -31.24 -8.33
N ILE A 4 -1.06 -30.56 -7.47
CA ILE A 4 -0.73 -30.45 -6.05
C ILE A 4 -1.52 -31.54 -5.33
N LYS A 5 -0.82 -32.39 -4.58
CA LYS A 5 -1.41 -33.47 -3.80
C LYS A 5 -1.13 -33.21 -2.32
N PHE A 6 -2.17 -33.23 -1.50
CA PHE A 6 -2.07 -33.16 -0.04
C PHE A 6 -2.81 -34.35 0.57
N ARG A 7 -2.42 -34.76 1.76
CA ARG A 7 -3.04 -35.88 2.47
C ARG A 7 -4.03 -35.32 3.49
N LEU A 8 -5.21 -35.91 3.52
CA LEU A 8 -6.21 -35.71 4.56
C LEU A 8 -6.41 -37.03 5.29
N SER A 9 -6.58 -36.98 6.60
CA SER A 9 -7.13 -38.10 7.36
C SER A 9 -8.59 -38.35 7.01
N GLY A 10 -9.12 -39.52 7.37
CA GLY A 10 -10.51 -39.89 7.05
C GLY A 10 -11.55 -38.93 7.64
N ASP A 11 -11.27 -38.37 8.82
CA ASP A 11 -12.18 -37.44 9.49
C ASP A 11 -12.10 -36.04 8.88
N GLU A 12 -10.90 -35.59 8.51
CA GLU A 12 -10.70 -34.33 7.78
C GLU A 12 -11.35 -34.37 6.40
N LEU A 13 -11.34 -35.53 5.72
CA LEU A 13 -11.99 -35.71 4.43
C LEU A 13 -13.51 -35.55 4.55
N LYS A 14 -14.14 -36.21 5.52
CA LYS A 14 -15.59 -36.12 5.75
C LYS A 14 -16.03 -34.70 6.09
N LEU A 15 -15.24 -34.01 6.91
CA LEU A 15 -15.49 -32.62 7.27
C LEU A 15 -15.39 -31.69 6.05
N ALA A 16 -14.40 -31.92 5.18
CA ALA A 16 -14.23 -31.16 3.95
C ALA A 16 -15.36 -31.40 2.93
N GLU A 17 -15.87 -32.64 2.82
CA GLU A 17 -17.03 -32.97 1.98
C GLU A 17 -18.29 -32.28 2.45
N HIS A 18 -18.56 -32.35 3.76
CA HIS A 18 -19.70 -31.66 4.36
C HIS A 18 -19.64 -30.15 4.08
N ASN A 19 -18.49 -29.54 4.32
CA ASN A 19 -18.31 -28.09 4.11
C ASN A 19 -18.44 -27.69 2.63
N ALA A 20 -17.97 -28.53 1.70
CA ALA A 20 -18.13 -28.28 0.27
C ALA A 20 -19.62 -28.28 -0.13
N ILE A 21 -20.38 -29.29 0.32
CA ILE A 21 -21.82 -29.41 0.04
C ILE A 21 -22.60 -28.27 0.69
N SER A 22 -22.35 -27.96 1.97
CA SER A 22 -22.99 -26.85 2.68
C SER A 22 -22.71 -25.49 2.04
N SER A 23 -21.56 -25.35 1.36
CA SER A 23 -21.18 -24.13 0.64
C SER A 23 -21.63 -24.11 -0.82
N GLY A 24 -22.44 -25.09 -1.26
CA GLY A 24 -23.01 -25.15 -2.61
C GLY A 24 -22.08 -25.70 -3.70
N PHE A 25 -21.00 -26.38 -3.32
CA PHE A 25 -20.05 -26.98 -4.27
C PHE A 25 -20.28 -28.48 -4.44
N SER A 26 -20.17 -28.95 -5.67
CA SER A 26 -20.35 -30.37 -6.02
C SER A 26 -19.14 -31.27 -5.74
N SER A 27 -17.98 -30.70 -5.40
CA SER A 27 -16.80 -31.48 -5.01
C SER A 27 -15.85 -30.69 -4.11
N ILE A 28 -15.10 -31.41 -3.27
CA ILE A 28 -14.01 -30.83 -2.45
C ILE A 28 -12.98 -30.14 -3.33
N ASN A 29 -12.69 -30.67 -4.52
CA ASN A 29 -11.70 -30.09 -5.42
C ASN A 29 -12.16 -28.72 -5.96
N THR A 30 -13.43 -28.59 -6.31
CA THR A 30 -14.02 -27.32 -6.74
C THR A 30 -14.04 -26.32 -5.59
N PHE A 31 -14.43 -26.78 -4.39
CA PHE A 31 -14.44 -25.97 -3.17
C PHE A 31 -13.03 -25.51 -2.76
N ALA A 32 -12.05 -26.39 -2.78
CA ALA A 32 -10.66 -26.08 -2.46
C ALA A 32 -10.06 -25.11 -3.50
N ARG A 33 -10.33 -25.35 -4.79
CA ARG A 33 -9.92 -24.42 -5.86
C ARG A 33 -10.58 -23.05 -5.68
N HIS A 34 -11.86 -23.01 -5.34
CA HIS A 34 -12.56 -21.76 -5.05
C HIS A 34 -11.93 -21.02 -3.87
N ASN A 35 -11.67 -21.68 -2.73
CA ASN A 35 -11.11 -21.01 -1.54
C ASN A 35 -9.62 -20.65 -1.66
N VAL A 36 -8.83 -21.42 -2.41
CA VAL A 36 -7.43 -21.06 -2.69
C VAL A 36 -7.35 -19.86 -3.64
N LEU A 37 -8.30 -19.70 -4.56
CA LEU A 37 -8.36 -18.60 -5.52
C LEU A 37 -9.12 -17.37 -4.98
N ASN A 38 -10.16 -17.59 -4.18
CA ASN A 38 -10.91 -16.57 -3.43
C ASN A 38 -10.39 -16.51 -2.00
N ILE A 39 -9.18 -15.96 -1.85
CA ILE A 39 -8.91 -15.19 -0.64
C ILE A 39 -9.80 -13.96 -0.77
N GLU A 40 -11.01 -13.99 -0.19
CA GLU A 40 -11.71 -12.75 0.12
C GLU A 40 -10.74 -11.94 0.98
N THR A 41 -10.05 -10.97 0.39
CA THR A 41 -9.26 -9.98 1.11
C THR A 41 -10.23 -9.04 1.80
N LYS A 42 -11.04 -9.55 2.73
CA LYS A 42 -11.56 -8.71 3.79
C LYS A 42 -10.31 -8.21 4.51
N PRO A 43 -10.05 -6.89 4.54
CA PRO A 43 -8.91 -6.35 5.25
C PRO A 43 -9.06 -6.81 6.70
N VAL A 44 -8.16 -7.70 7.12
CA VAL A 44 -8.04 -8.02 8.54
C VAL A 44 -7.57 -6.73 9.17
N ASN A 45 -8.48 -6.05 9.86
CA ASN A 45 -8.14 -4.88 10.64
C ASN A 45 -7.40 -5.41 11.88
N ILE A 46 -6.08 -5.61 11.75
CA ILE A 46 -5.24 -6.07 12.85
C ILE A 46 -5.17 -4.90 13.82
N PRO A 47 -5.74 -4.99 15.04
CA PRO A 47 -5.62 -3.92 16.00
C PRO A 47 -4.14 -3.69 16.29
N VAL A 48 -3.67 -2.47 16.03
CA VAL A 48 -2.30 -2.06 16.33
C VAL A 48 -2.19 -1.90 17.85
N ASN A 49 -1.89 -3.01 18.54
CA ASN A 49 -1.46 -2.93 19.93
C ASN A 49 -0.03 -2.37 19.98
N ASN A 50 0.26 -1.45 20.90
CA ASN A 50 1.60 -0.92 21.17
C ASN A 50 2.53 -1.95 21.84
N GLU A 51 2.30 -3.24 21.61
CA GLU A 51 3.16 -4.30 22.12
C GLU A 51 4.54 -4.24 21.44
N PRO A 52 5.61 -4.53 22.18
CA PRO A 52 6.95 -4.55 21.62
C PRO A 52 7.05 -5.60 20.50
N ALA A 53 7.74 -5.24 19.42
CA ALA A 53 7.95 -6.14 18.30
C ALA A 53 8.67 -7.42 18.76
N LYS A 54 8.14 -8.59 18.35
CA LYS A 54 8.79 -9.88 18.61
C LYS A 54 9.97 -10.08 17.66
N LEU A 55 11.09 -10.56 18.19
CA LEU A 55 12.26 -10.90 17.40
C LEU A 55 11.96 -12.11 16.51
N VAL A 56 12.17 -11.96 15.20
CA VAL A 56 12.07 -13.05 14.22
C VAL A 56 13.41 -13.21 13.54
N SER A 57 13.96 -14.42 13.57
CA SER A 57 15.20 -14.78 12.88
C SER A 57 14.88 -15.35 11.50
N VAL A 58 15.57 -14.86 10.46
CA VAL A 58 15.44 -15.36 9.09
C VAL A 58 16.82 -15.84 8.62
N ARG A 59 16.86 -16.95 7.89
CA ARG A 59 18.07 -17.45 7.24
C ARG A 59 18.02 -17.02 5.77
N LEU A 60 19.09 -16.37 5.31
CA LEU A 60 19.24 -15.89 3.95
C LEU A 60 20.50 -16.49 3.32
N TYR A 61 20.44 -16.81 2.04
CA TYR A 61 21.59 -17.19 1.24
C TYR A 61 22.50 -15.97 0.98
N PRO A 62 23.80 -16.17 0.68
CA PRO A 62 24.74 -15.07 0.46
C PRO A 62 24.28 -14.05 -0.58
N HIS A 63 23.71 -14.51 -1.69
CA HIS A 63 23.21 -13.62 -2.76
C HIS A 63 21.98 -12.79 -2.32
N GLU A 64 21.13 -13.33 -1.45
CA GLU A 64 19.98 -12.62 -0.89
C GLU A 64 20.45 -11.52 0.08
N ILE A 65 21.49 -11.81 0.87
CA ILE A 65 22.12 -10.86 1.78
C ILE A 65 22.67 -9.66 1.00
N GLU A 66 23.40 -9.90 -0.08
CA GLU A 66 23.94 -8.82 -0.93
C GLU A 66 22.84 -7.97 -1.54
N LEU A 67 21.77 -8.59 -2.02
CA LEU A 67 20.63 -7.90 -2.63
C LEU A 67 19.92 -7.00 -1.61
N VAL A 68 19.62 -7.53 -0.43
CA VAL A 68 18.99 -6.78 0.67
C VAL A 68 19.90 -5.65 1.13
N LYS A 69 21.21 -5.89 1.25
CA LYS A 69 22.19 -4.88 1.65
C LYS A 69 22.26 -3.72 0.66
N ARG A 70 22.27 -4.02 -0.65
CA ARG A 70 22.25 -3.00 -1.71
C ARG A 70 20.99 -2.14 -1.63
N ASN A 71 19.81 -2.75 -1.50
CA ASN A 71 18.55 -2.03 -1.47
C ASN A 71 18.39 -1.20 -0.20
N ALA A 72 18.81 -1.74 0.96
CA ALA A 72 18.84 -0.99 2.20
C ALA A 72 19.72 0.28 2.09
N ALA A 73 20.89 0.16 1.45
CA ALA A 73 21.78 1.30 1.21
C ALA A 73 21.16 2.33 0.24
N LEU A 74 20.54 1.87 -0.86
CA LEU A 74 19.86 2.74 -1.82
C LEU A 74 18.77 3.60 -1.15
N HIS A 75 18.03 3.02 -0.20
CA HIS A 75 16.96 3.72 0.52
C HIS A 75 17.40 4.33 1.86
N GLY A 76 18.71 4.39 2.14
CA GLY A 76 19.26 5.02 3.34
C GLY A 76 18.78 4.38 4.65
N MET A 77 18.58 3.06 4.68
CA MET A 77 18.05 2.33 5.83
C MET A 77 18.87 1.09 6.21
N SER A 78 18.55 0.50 7.36
CA SER A 78 19.18 -0.76 7.80
C SER A 78 18.61 -1.96 7.05
N MET A 79 19.41 -3.02 6.91
CA MET A 79 18.96 -4.29 6.34
C MET A 79 17.73 -4.86 7.07
N SER A 80 17.71 -4.77 8.40
CA SER A 80 16.57 -5.25 9.20
C SER A 80 15.28 -4.51 8.84
N ARG A 81 15.36 -3.20 8.56
CA ARG A 81 14.21 -2.39 8.15
C ARG A 81 13.73 -2.76 6.75
N GLU A 82 14.66 -2.96 5.82
CA GLU A 82 14.38 -3.41 4.46
C GLU A 82 13.68 -4.79 4.45
N ILE A 83 14.19 -5.75 5.22
CA ILE A 83 13.58 -7.09 5.39
C ILE A 83 12.18 -6.94 5.99
N ALA A 84 12.02 -6.14 7.04
CA ALA A 84 10.72 -5.94 7.68
C ALA A 84 9.68 -5.35 6.71
N ILE A 85 10.08 -4.41 5.84
CA ILE A 85 9.19 -3.82 4.84
C ILE A 85 8.78 -4.86 3.79
N ARG A 86 9.72 -5.67 3.29
CA ARG A 86 9.42 -6.77 2.36
C ARG A 86 8.45 -7.78 2.96
N VAL A 87 8.68 -8.18 4.21
CA VAL A 87 7.79 -9.12 4.93
C VAL A 87 6.41 -8.51 5.12
N ARG A 88 6.31 -7.24 5.56
CA ARG A 88 5.01 -6.58 5.70
C ARG A 88 4.29 -6.45 4.37
N GLN A 89 4.94 -6.02 3.30
CA GLN A 89 4.32 -5.90 1.98
C GLN A 89 3.86 -7.26 1.44
N SER A 90 4.60 -8.34 1.73
CA SER A 90 4.21 -9.71 1.39
C SER A 90 2.97 -10.19 2.16
N LEU A 91 2.87 -9.88 3.46
CA LEU A 91 1.85 -10.43 4.36
C LEU A 91 0.61 -9.54 4.44
N LEU A 92 0.81 -8.22 4.38
CA LEU A 92 -0.18 -7.17 4.58
C LEU A 92 -0.39 -6.44 3.25
N LYS A 93 -0.89 -7.17 2.25
CA LYS A 93 -1.08 -6.65 0.88
C LYS A 93 -1.96 -5.39 0.80
N ASN A 94 -2.82 -5.19 1.80
CA ASN A 94 -3.71 -4.05 1.90
C ASN A 94 -3.11 -2.89 2.72
N GLU A 95 -1.95 -3.08 3.36
CA GLU A 95 -1.28 -2.02 4.12
C GLU A 95 -0.19 -1.35 3.29
N VAL A 96 -0.21 -0.02 3.28
CA VAL A 96 0.80 0.77 2.59
C VAL A 96 2.08 0.78 3.42
N CYS A 97 3.09 0.03 2.95
CA CYS A 97 4.43 0.03 3.55
C CYS A 97 5.31 1.05 2.84
N LEU A 98 5.47 2.25 3.39
CA LEU A 98 6.30 3.31 2.80
C LEU A 98 7.74 3.29 3.33
N TYR A 99 8.67 3.65 2.44
CA TYR A 99 10.04 3.99 2.81
C TYR A 99 10.14 5.39 3.43
N PRO A 100 11.22 5.69 4.19
CA PRO A 100 11.37 6.98 4.88
C PRO A 100 11.30 8.20 3.95
N ASP A 101 11.90 8.08 2.77
CA ASP A 101 11.90 9.07 1.70
C ASP A 101 10.50 9.28 1.11
N GLU A 102 9.76 8.19 0.87
CA GLU A 102 8.38 8.25 0.41
C GLU A 102 7.44 8.92 1.43
N VAL A 103 7.61 8.62 2.73
CA VAL A 103 6.89 9.32 3.80
C VAL A 103 7.23 10.82 3.79
N LYS A 104 8.49 11.17 3.52
CA LYS A 104 8.93 12.57 3.42
C LYS A 104 8.29 13.28 2.23
N GLU A 105 8.21 12.62 1.08
CA GLU A 105 7.53 13.17 -0.10
C GLU A 105 6.01 13.34 0.14
N LEU A 106 5.36 12.37 0.79
CA LEU A 106 3.95 12.48 1.16
C LEU A 106 3.69 13.68 2.08
N LYS A 107 4.59 13.92 3.06
CA LYS A 107 4.51 15.09 3.94
C LYS A 107 4.64 16.40 3.18
N LYS A 108 5.59 16.48 2.24
CA LYS A 108 5.73 17.66 1.36
C LYS A 108 4.47 17.90 0.53
N LEU A 109 3.87 16.83 0.02
CA LEU A 109 2.62 16.88 -0.74
C LEU A 109 1.48 17.43 0.12
N SER A 110 1.32 16.92 1.35
CA SER A 110 0.31 17.42 2.30
C SER A 110 0.47 18.92 2.54
N THR A 111 1.69 19.40 2.76
CA THR A 111 1.95 20.84 2.93
C THR A 111 1.61 21.67 1.68
N ALA A 112 1.84 21.12 0.48
CA ALA A 112 1.46 21.79 -0.76
C ALA A 112 -0.06 21.88 -0.92
N VAL A 113 -0.79 20.81 -0.57
CA VAL A 113 -2.27 20.81 -0.55
C VAL A 113 -2.81 21.83 0.46
N ASP A 114 -2.23 21.91 1.66
CA ASP A 114 -2.62 22.90 2.67
C ASP A 114 -2.38 24.35 2.19
N ARG A 115 -1.33 24.58 1.40
CA ARG A 115 -1.09 25.88 0.76
C ARG A 115 -2.15 26.20 -0.28
N VAL A 116 -2.51 25.24 -1.14
CA VAL A 116 -3.59 25.40 -2.12
C VAL A 116 -4.92 25.71 -1.41
N GLY A 117 -5.26 24.95 -0.36
CA GLY A 117 -6.49 25.17 0.41
C GLY A 117 -6.56 26.57 1.03
N ARG A 118 -5.44 27.07 1.57
CA ARG A 118 -5.35 28.45 2.08
C ARG A 118 -5.52 29.48 0.98
N ASN A 119 -4.86 29.32 -0.16
CA ASN A 119 -4.99 30.26 -1.29
C ASN A 119 -6.44 30.32 -1.80
N ILE A 120 -7.09 29.16 -1.97
CA ILE A 120 -8.51 29.07 -2.33
C ILE A 120 -9.39 29.73 -1.25
N HIS A 121 -9.09 29.50 0.03
CA HIS A 121 -9.82 30.13 1.12
C HIS A 121 -9.71 31.66 1.07
N PHE A 122 -8.51 32.20 0.84
CA PHE A 122 -8.30 33.65 0.68
C PHE A 122 -9.06 34.21 -0.51
N ILE A 123 -9.10 33.49 -1.64
CA ILE A 123 -9.89 33.84 -2.83
C ILE A 123 -11.39 33.90 -2.51
N ILE A 124 -11.92 32.91 -1.77
CA ILE A 124 -13.36 32.81 -1.50
C ILE A 124 -13.82 33.76 -0.39
N LYS A 125 -13.06 33.85 0.71
CA LYS A 125 -13.44 34.61 1.91
C LYS A 125 -12.91 36.04 1.95
N GLY A 126 -11.93 36.38 1.12
CA GLY A 126 -11.40 37.73 1.08
C GLY A 126 -12.52 38.71 0.76
N GLU A 127 -12.71 39.73 1.59
CA GLU A 127 -13.62 40.87 1.38
C GLU A 127 -13.22 41.73 0.15
N ARG A 128 -12.39 41.22 -0.76
CA ARG A 128 -12.05 41.85 -2.02
C ARG A 128 -13.18 41.56 -3.00
N PHE A 129 -13.96 42.60 -3.32
CA PHE A 129 -14.76 42.63 -4.52
C PHE A 129 -13.84 42.34 -5.71
N CYS A 130 -13.83 41.10 -6.20
CA CYS A 130 -13.11 40.73 -7.41
C CYS A 130 -13.75 41.54 -8.54
N THR A 131 -13.09 42.61 -8.96
CA THR A 131 -13.50 43.34 -10.16
C THR A 131 -13.34 42.39 -11.33
N VAL A 132 -14.29 42.41 -12.26
CA VAL A 132 -14.22 41.59 -13.48
C VAL A 132 -12.88 41.89 -14.17
N ASN A 133 -12.07 40.87 -14.42
CA ASN A 133 -10.71 40.95 -14.97
C ASN A 133 -9.60 41.49 -14.05
N ASP A 134 -9.69 41.31 -12.72
CA ASP A 134 -8.56 41.55 -11.83
C ASP A 134 -7.33 40.69 -12.25
N PRO A 135 -6.22 41.31 -12.71
CA PRO A 135 -5.04 40.60 -13.18
C PRO A 135 -4.33 39.81 -12.07
N ASP A 136 -4.40 40.28 -10.82
CA ASP A 136 -3.77 39.63 -9.68
C ASP A 136 -4.60 38.42 -9.24
N PHE A 137 -5.93 38.52 -9.27
CA PHE A 137 -6.80 37.36 -9.10
C PHE A 137 -6.51 36.28 -10.14
N ARG A 138 -6.32 36.67 -11.41
CA ARG A 138 -5.99 35.72 -12.48
C ARG A 138 -4.63 35.04 -12.24
N LYS A 139 -3.64 35.74 -11.69
CA LYS A 139 -2.34 35.13 -11.30
C LYS A 139 -2.52 34.12 -10.18
N ASP A 140 -3.30 34.45 -9.14
CA ASP A 140 -3.54 33.57 -8.00
C ASP A 140 -4.24 32.28 -8.46
N VAL A 141 -5.22 32.38 -9.35
CA VAL A 141 -5.89 31.21 -9.96
C VAL A 141 -4.90 30.36 -10.78
N ILE A 142 -4.02 30.98 -11.57
CA ILE A 142 -2.99 30.26 -12.32
C ILE A 142 -2.01 29.55 -11.39
N GLU A 143 -1.56 30.19 -10.30
CA GLU A 143 -0.67 29.58 -9.31
C GLU A 143 -1.33 28.35 -8.66
N VAL A 144 -2.62 28.45 -8.30
CA VAL A 144 -3.38 27.32 -7.74
C VAL A 144 -3.46 26.16 -8.74
N ILE A 145 -3.78 26.43 -10.01
CA ILE A 145 -3.84 25.40 -11.06
C ILE A 145 -2.49 24.70 -11.22
N GLU A 146 -1.39 25.46 -11.22
CA GLU A 146 -0.05 24.91 -11.38
C GLU A 146 0.36 24.04 -10.17
N LEU A 147 0.03 24.48 -8.94
CA LEU A 147 0.23 23.68 -7.74
C LEU A 147 -0.55 22.37 -7.77
N CYS A 148 -1.82 22.39 -8.23
CA CYS A 148 -2.61 21.17 -8.39
C CYS A 148 -1.99 20.18 -9.38
N LYS A 149 -1.51 20.66 -10.54
CA LYS A 149 -0.80 19.80 -11.52
C LYS A 149 0.46 19.17 -10.94
N GLN A 150 1.24 19.94 -10.16
CA GLN A 150 2.42 19.42 -9.48
C GLN A 150 2.07 18.36 -8.43
N ILE A 151 0.95 18.53 -7.73
CA ILE A 151 0.44 17.55 -6.76
C ILE A 151 0.08 16.24 -7.48
N ASP A 152 -0.69 16.32 -8.56
CA ASP A 152 -1.09 15.14 -9.35
C ASP A 152 0.13 14.37 -9.87
N SER A 153 1.10 15.06 -10.47
CA SER A 153 2.32 14.44 -11.00
C SER A 153 3.16 13.75 -9.91
N LYS A 154 3.29 14.37 -8.72
CA LYS A 154 4.00 13.78 -7.59
C LYS A 154 3.27 12.57 -7.03
N LEU A 155 1.94 12.62 -6.94
CA LEU A 155 1.12 11.53 -6.44
C LEU A 155 1.16 10.33 -7.39
N GLU A 156 1.12 10.54 -8.70
CA GLU A 156 1.33 9.47 -9.68
C GLU A 156 2.70 8.80 -9.54
N THR A 157 3.76 9.60 -9.38
CA THR A 157 5.13 9.11 -9.25
C THR A 157 5.28 8.27 -7.97
N LEU A 158 4.74 8.75 -6.85
CA LEU A 158 4.73 8.03 -5.59
C LEU A 158 3.93 6.72 -5.69
N THR A 159 2.76 6.76 -6.33
CA THR A 159 1.93 5.56 -6.52
C THR A 159 2.65 4.50 -7.35
N LYS A 160 3.30 4.89 -8.46
CA LYS A 160 4.09 3.98 -9.29
C LYS A 160 5.26 3.37 -8.51
N SER A 161 5.96 4.17 -7.70
CA SER A 161 7.06 3.69 -6.83
C SER A 161 6.61 2.64 -5.83
N VAL A 162 5.45 2.83 -5.20
CA VAL A 162 4.94 1.95 -4.15
C VAL A 162 4.36 0.66 -4.73
N VAL A 163 3.61 0.73 -5.82
CA VAL A 163 2.88 -0.41 -6.40
C VAL A 163 3.83 -1.40 -7.11
N ASN A 164 4.87 -0.91 -7.80
CA ASN A 164 5.78 -1.74 -8.61
C ASN A 164 7.12 -2.02 -7.91
N ARG A 165 7.23 -1.80 -6.59
CA ARG A 165 8.52 -1.82 -5.88
C ARG A 165 9.26 -3.16 -5.99
N PHE A 166 8.52 -4.25 -6.04
CA PHE A 166 9.07 -5.62 -6.03
C PHE A 166 8.58 -6.48 -7.20
N GLY A 167 8.01 -5.86 -8.24
CA GLY A 167 7.43 -6.53 -9.41
C GLY A 167 7.59 -5.70 -10.68
#